data_AF-A0A3M6DGN4-F1
#
_entry.id   AF-A0A3M6DGN4-F1
#
_cell.length_a   1.000
_cell.length_b   1.000
_cell.length_c   1.000
_cell.angle_alpha   90.00
_cell.angle_beta   90.00
_cell.angle_gamma   90.00
#
_symmetry.space_group_name_H-M   'P 1'
#
loop_
_entity.id
_entity.type
_entity.pdbx_description
1 polymer ?
#
loop_
_entity_poly.entity_id
_entity_poly.type
_entity_poly.pdbx_seq_one_letter_code
_entity_poly.pdbx_strand_id
1 'polypeptide(L)'
;MLKIEERASLTKQSPESERNSDGRPALKGSIVIDLRQDEHGHWFALLSCGHTQHLRHDPPWQSRPWVLDPLQRSQMRGQAFCCGWCANATDNDSLAAEKSR
;
A
#
# COMPACT_ATOMS: atom_id res chain seq x y z
N MET A 1 -28.30 -6.46 42.66
CA MET A 1 -28.56 -5.83 41.35
C MET A 1 -27.56 -4.70 41.17
N LEU A 2 -26.53 -4.89 40.35
CA LEU A 2 -25.51 -3.88 40.10
C LEU A 2 -26.04 -2.92 39.01
N LYS A 3 -26.18 -1.65 39.35
CA LYS A 3 -26.53 -0.59 38.39
C LYS A 3 -25.31 -0.30 37.54
N ILE A 4 -25.40 -0.64 36.25
CA ILE A 4 -24.41 -0.22 35.25
C ILE A 4 -24.82 1.20 34.84
N GLU A 5 -24.08 2.19 35.33
CA GLU A 5 -24.23 3.57 34.87
C GLU A 5 -23.55 3.71 33.51
N GLU A 6 -24.37 3.86 32.48
CA GLU A 6 -23.95 4.01 31.09
C GLU A 6 -23.36 5.42 30.91
N ARG A 7 -22.04 5.49 30.74
CA ARG A 7 -21.32 6.74 30.51
C ARG A 7 -21.58 7.16 29.06
N ALA A 8 -22.25 8.29 28.87
CA ALA A 8 -22.55 8.84 27.55
C ALA A 8 -21.28 8.89 26.67
N SER A 9 -21.33 8.25 25.50
CA SER A 9 -20.24 8.22 24.53
C SER A 9 -19.82 9.64 24.15
N LEU A 10 -18.58 10.01 24.49
CA LEU A 10 -17.92 11.24 24.05
C LEU A 10 -17.70 11.19 22.52
N THR A 11 -18.75 11.39 21.74
CA THR A 11 -18.62 11.70 20.31
C THR A 11 -18.46 13.21 20.15
N LYS A 12 -17.33 13.74 20.63
CA LYS A 12 -16.83 14.98 20.05
C LYS A 12 -16.36 14.60 18.65
N GLN A 13 -17.11 14.99 17.63
CA GLN A 13 -16.60 15.01 16.26
C GLN A 13 -15.40 15.95 16.25
N SER A 14 -14.20 15.38 16.42
CA SER A 14 -12.94 16.11 16.29
C SER A 14 -12.85 16.62 14.85
N PRO A 15 -12.43 17.86 14.60
CA PRO A 15 -12.19 18.38 13.25
C PRO A 15 -11.13 17.58 12.48
N GLU A 16 -10.46 16.62 13.12
CA GLU A 16 -9.50 15.69 12.52
C GLU A 16 -10.10 14.76 11.44
N SER A 17 -11.42 14.79 11.22
CA SER A 17 -12.07 14.18 10.06
C SER A 17 -12.19 15.13 8.86
N GLU A 18 -11.35 16.16 8.75
CA GLU A 18 -11.26 16.94 7.52
C GLU A 18 -11.05 15.97 6.36
N ARG A 19 -12.06 15.92 5.51
CA ARG A 19 -12.16 15.09 4.32
C ARG A 19 -10.89 15.33 3.52
N ASN A 20 -9.97 14.37 3.59
CA ASN A 20 -8.79 14.25 2.72
C ASN A 20 -9.18 14.78 1.34
N SER A 21 -8.75 16.02 1.09
CA SER A 21 -8.53 16.54 -0.24
C SER A 21 -7.01 16.48 -0.40
N ASP A 22 -6.41 15.33 -0.08
CA ASP A 22 -5.00 15.12 -0.29
C ASP A 22 -4.82 15.21 -1.80
N GLY A 23 -4.33 16.35 -2.27
CA GLY A 23 -3.68 16.50 -3.56
C GLY A 23 -2.42 15.65 -3.59
N ARG A 24 -2.55 14.32 -3.35
CA ARG A 24 -1.45 13.37 -3.37
C ARG A 24 -0.80 13.54 -4.74
N PRO A 25 0.48 13.92 -4.80
CA PRO A 25 1.17 14.03 -6.07
C PRO A 25 0.97 12.71 -6.79
N ALA A 26 0.52 12.80 -8.05
CA ALA A 26 0.15 11.66 -8.88
C ALA A 26 1.14 10.52 -8.64
N LEU A 27 0.64 9.49 -7.95
CA LEU A 27 1.42 8.39 -7.42
C LEU A 27 2.44 7.97 -8.49
N LYS A 28 3.74 8.08 -8.20
CA LYS A 28 4.79 7.90 -9.21
C LYS A 28 4.65 6.50 -9.82
N GLY A 29 4.02 6.46 -11.00
CA GLY A 29 3.68 5.22 -11.70
C GLY A 29 4.96 4.49 -12.03
N SER A 30 5.09 3.27 -11.53
CA SER A 30 6.17 2.36 -11.91
C SER A 30 5.65 1.39 -12.95
N ILE A 31 6.50 0.87 -13.83
CA ILE A 31 6.07 -0.11 -14.84
C ILE A 31 6.36 -1.52 -14.30
N VAL A 32 5.45 -2.46 -14.52
CA VAL A 32 5.72 -3.88 -14.21
C VAL A 32 6.73 -4.43 -15.22
N ILE A 33 7.94 -4.74 -14.76
CA ILE A 33 9.00 -5.33 -15.59
C ILE A 33 8.77 -6.85 -15.70
N ASP A 34 8.51 -7.50 -14.57
CA ASP A 34 8.37 -8.95 -14.50
C ASP A 34 7.46 -9.38 -13.34
N LEU A 35 6.93 -10.60 -13.41
CA LEU A 35 6.16 -11.21 -12.33
C LEU A 35 6.74 -12.58 -12.00
N ARG A 36 7.06 -12.80 -10.72
CA ARG A 36 7.68 -14.05 -10.24
C ARG A 36 7.01 -14.55 -8.98
N GLN A 37 7.24 -15.82 -8.67
CA GLN A 37 6.90 -16.40 -7.39
C GLN A 37 8.12 -16.42 -6.49
N ASP A 38 7.89 -16.24 -5.19
CA ASP A 38 8.88 -16.52 -4.17
C ASP A 38 8.94 -18.03 -3.86
N GLU A 39 9.76 -18.40 -2.88
CA GLU A 39 9.92 -19.77 -2.39
C GLU A 39 8.64 -20.38 -1.80
N HIS A 40 7.68 -19.56 -1.38
CA HIS A 40 6.39 -19.99 -0.84
C HIS A 40 5.29 -20.01 -1.91
N GLY A 41 5.60 -19.66 -3.16
CA GLY A 41 4.64 -19.62 -4.27
C GLY A 41 3.80 -18.34 -4.32
N HIS A 42 4.15 -17.30 -3.55
CA HIS A 42 3.47 -16.00 -3.59
C HIS A 42 3.98 -15.14 -4.75
N TRP A 43 3.05 -14.57 -5.51
CA TRP A 43 3.39 -13.72 -6.65
C TRP A 43 3.85 -12.33 -6.20
N PHE A 44 4.96 -11.87 -6.77
CA PHE A 44 5.44 -10.51 -6.66
C PHE A 44 5.78 -9.92 -8.03
N ALA A 45 5.60 -8.60 -8.16
CA ALA A 45 5.99 -7.84 -9.33
C ALA A 45 7.35 -7.17 -9.11
N LEU A 46 8.23 -7.25 -10.11
CA LEU A 46 9.42 -6.40 -10.21
C LEU A 46 9.00 -5.12 -10.93
N LEU A 47 9.24 -3.97 -10.30
CA LEU A 47 8.84 -2.67 -10.83
C LEU A 47 10.04 -1.91 -11.40
N SER A 48 9.79 -1.04 -12.39
CA SER A 48 10.83 -0.22 -13.03
C SER A 48 11.52 0.77 -12.09
N CYS A 49 10.92 1.05 -10.93
CA CYS A 49 11.52 1.85 -9.86
C CYS A 49 12.56 1.10 -9.03
N GLY A 50 12.79 -0.20 -9.30
CA GLY A 50 13.72 -1.06 -8.58
C GLY A 50 13.11 -1.79 -7.39
N HIS A 51 11.89 -1.45 -6.98
CA HIS A 51 11.21 -2.13 -5.88
C HIS A 51 10.45 -3.38 -6.34
N THR A 52 10.20 -4.29 -5.40
CA THR A 52 9.28 -5.41 -5.56
C THR A 52 7.98 -5.16 -4.80
N GLN A 53 6.87 -5.67 -5.33
CA GLN A 53 5.57 -5.61 -4.67
C GLN A 53 4.92 -6.99 -4.65
N HIS A 54 4.65 -7.52 -3.45
CA HIS A 54 3.81 -8.70 -3.28
C HIS A 54 2.38 -8.40 -3.73
N LEU A 55 1.86 -9.28 -4.58
CA LEU A 55 0.54 -9.15 -5.21
C LEU A 55 -0.53 -9.95 -4.48
N ARG A 56 -0.14 -10.97 -3.69
CA ARG A 56 -1.09 -11.82 -2.96
C ARG A 56 -0.40 -12.48 -1.76
N HIS A 57 -1.08 -12.47 -0.61
CA HIS A 57 -0.76 -13.31 0.57
C HIS A 57 -1.87 -14.35 0.78
N ASP A 58 -1.61 -15.34 1.65
CA ASP A 58 -2.61 -16.31 2.10
C ASP A 58 -2.80 -16.18 3.63
N PRO A 59 -4.01 -15.86 4.14
CA PRO A 59 -5.22 -15.47 3.41
C PRO A 59 -5.14 -14.06 2.78
N PRO A 60 -5.81 -13.80 1.65
CA PRO A 60 -5.69 -12.54 0.94
C PRO A 60 -6.47 -11.40 1.62
N TRP A 61 -5.77 -10.33 2.00
CA TRP A 61 -6.38 -9.10 2.50
C TRP A 61 -6.92 -8.19 1.38
N GLN A 62 -6.50 -8.40 0.12
CA GLN A 62 -7.05 -7.78 -1.09
C GLN A 62 -7.28 -8.84 -2.17
N SER A 63 -8.43 -8.77 -2.85
CA SER A 63 -8.71 -9.61 -4.03
C SER A 63 -8.00 -9.08 -5.28
N ARG A 64 -7.10 -9.89 -5.83
CA ARG A 64 -6.38 -9.63 -7.09
C ARG A 64 -6.47 -10.87 -7.99
N PRO A 65 -7.66 -11.15 -8.58
CA PRO A 65 -7.91 -12.39 -9.32
C PRO A 65 -7.04 -12.55 -10.57
N TRP A 66 -6.68 -11.42 -11.21
CA TRP A 66 -5.80 -11.41 -12.40
C TRP A 66 -4.43 -12.04 -12.15
N VAL A 67 -3.97 -12.11 -10.90
CA VAL A 67 -2.68 -12.70 -10.52
C VAL A 67 -2.70 -14.22 -10.70
N LEU A 68 -3.86 -14.86 -10.63
CA LEU A 68 -3.97 -16.31 -10.76
C LEU A 68 -4.01 -16.75 -12.23
N ASP A 69 -4.53 -15.90 -13.09
CA ASP A 69 -4.65 -16.19 -14.51
C ASP A 69 -3.33 -15.84 -15.26
N PRO A 70 -2.68 -16.82 -15.92
CA PRO A 70 -1.40 -16.59 -16.59
C PRO A 70 -1.50 -15.59 -17.76
N LEU A 71 -2.64 -15.55 -18.46
CA LEU A 71 -2.86 -14.65 -19.59
C LEU A 71 -2.98 -13.21 -19.09
N GLN A 72 -3.81 -12.96 -18.08
CA GLN A 72 -3.97 -11.65 -17.46
C GLN A 72 -2.66 -11.17 -16.80
N ARG A 73 -1.92 -12.07 -16.13
CA ARG A 73 -0.58 -11.72 -15.61
C ARG A 73 0.37 -11.28 -16.72
N SER A 74 0.36 -11.98 -17.85
CA SER A 74 1.23 -11.62 -18.98
C SER A 74 0.86 -10.26 -19.56
N GLN A 75 -0.43 -9.91 -19.58
CA GLN A 75 -0.94 -8.59 -19.99
C GLN A 75 -0.53 -7.46 -19.03
N MET A 76 -0.29 -7.77 -17.75
CA MET A 76 0.14 -6.77 -16.77
C MET A 76 1.61 -6.35 -16.93
N ARG A 77 2.45 -7.16 -17.58
CA ARG A 77 3.83 -6.73 -17.89
C ARG A 77 3.81 -5.53 -18.83
N GLY A 78 4.64 -4.54 -18.53
CA GLY A 78 4.68 -3.27 -19.24
C GLY A 78 3.59 -2.27 -18.83
N GLN A 79 2.64 -2.66 -17.97
CA GLN A 79 1.61 -1.74 -17.48
C GLN A 79 2.09 -0.88 -16.31
N ALA A 80 1.50 0.30 -16.19
CA ALA A 80 1.70 1.16 -15.03
C ALA A 80 1.13 0.51 -13.76
N PHE A 81 1.85 0.67 -12.67
CA PHE A 81 1.58 0.06 -11.39
C PHE A 81 2.00 0.98 -10.26
N CYS A 82 1.16 1.02 -9.23
CA CYS A 82 1.32 1.82 -8.04
C CYS A 82 2.36 1.20 -7.10
N CYS A 83 3.57 1.77 -7.02
CA CYS A 83 4.57 1.33 -6.06
C CYS A 83 4.33 1.94 -4.68
N GLY A 84 4.01 1.11 -3.68
CA GLY A 84 3.77 1.57 -2.30
C GLY A 84 5.00 2.22 -1.65
N TRP A 85 6.20 1.72 -1.94
CA TRP A 85 7.45 2.29 -1.43
C TRP A 85 7.72 3.68 -2.01
N CYS A 86 7.51 3.87 -3.31
CA CYS A 86 7.65 5.19 -3.94
C CYS A 86 6.58 6.18 -3.47
N ALA A 87 5.40 5.70 -3.10
CA ALA A 87 4.35 6.52 -2.52
C ALA A 87 4.77 7.08 -1.14
N ASN A 88 5.32 6.20 -0.28
CA ASN A 88 5.72 6.55 1.09
C ASN A 88 7.04 7.34 1.19
N ALA A 89 7.88 7.34 0.15
CA ALA A 89 9.16 8.08 0.16
C ALA A 89 8.97 9.61 0.22
N THR A 90 7.77 10.13 -0.07
CA THR A 90 7.46 11.55 0.13
C THR A 90 7.33 11.92 1.61
N ASP A 91 7.05 10.94 2.49
CA ASP A 91 6.72 11.17 3.90
C ASP A 91 7.86 10.80 4.87
N ASN A 92 8.97 10.24 4.39
CA ASN A 92 10.08 9.77 5.25
C ASN A 92 11.20 10.79 5.47
N ASP A 93 10.95 12.08 5.25
CA ASP A 93 11.89 13.16 5.59
C ASP A 93 11.77 13.54 7.09
N SER A 94 12.18 12.64 8.00
CA SER A 94 12.29 12.98 9.43
C SER A 94 13.41 12.25 10.18
N LEU A 95 14.39 11.63 9.50
CA LEU A 95 15.55 11.02 10.18
C LEU A 95 16.87 11.17 9.41
N ALA A 96 17.15 12.37 8.88
CA ALA A 96 18.45 12.71 8.29
C ALA A 96 19.01 14.08 8.72
N ALA A 97 18.70 14.53 9.93
CA ALA A 97 19.51 15.49 10.68
C ALA A 97 19.45 14.98 12.12
N GLU A 98 20.44 14.27 12.62
CA GLU A 98 21.62 14.87 13.22
C GLU A 98 22.82 13.93 13.07
N LYS A 99 23.74 14.28 12.17
CA LYS A 99 25.11 13.78 12.21
C LYS A 99 26.05 14.93 11.91
N SER A 100 26.12 15.90 12.83
CA SER A 100 27.26 16.81 12.93
C SER A 100 27.17 17.69 14.20
N ARG A 101 27.64 17.19 15.34
CA ARG A 101 28.64 17.90 16.18
C ARG A 101 29.24 16.95 17.21
#